data_AF-A0A4V3XCR3-F1
#
_entry.id   AF-A0A4V3XCR3-F1
#
_cell.length_a   1.000
_cell.length_b   1.000
_cell.length_c   1.000
_cell.angle_alpha   90.00
_cell.angle_beta   90.00
_cell.angle_gamma   90.00
#
_symmetry.space_group_name_H-M   'P 1'
#
loop_
_entity.id
_entity.type
_entity.pdbx_description
1 polymer ?
#
loop_
_entity_poly.entity_id
_entity_poly.type
_entity_poly.pdbx_seq_one_letter_code
_entity_poly.pdbx_strand_id
1 'polypeptide(L)'
;MQLWVQCDSMMRGTDQTMYTIYNGVELTTKAGFKKPTFSTFHRWTALGCKYAAVASGGSIYALVLVAGQEKRHAFGLIDGNTHWNLANILRSPKPDIPAGKVVIDSIIPAIATLRKLLPLTMAGIFSSSVLMEHGLQNDIPCANFDASDQFFSIMKFNNFSLFDRQKTIWASCYLEEIGWLMKFGQRERERAQNAVAVESLIDLKDKLQDHYKDGARCDAESYLRIPIFTFQDALRMDNDDGSLLAFICSAMPSAMCSSLKDNLLACFEPHASLMDTNSEDTSIPSTALHFSWYNRHCTQGTEAPTGVPPCMMQRSHASKMNYHQFIPYTSKEMQDHPVLYARVKELFAQVFEWIHDTLASCLPKEYEILRMEADVLPGNNRSAVYPFLGLVINLNVTTRAHRDAKDKDFCLVLPIGDTTHFNLHYKGRRASLVLQTDREMRHWREDRNGWMANQTLH
;
A
#
# COMPACT_ATOMS: atom_id res chain seq x y z
N MET A 1 17.38 -8.75 -20.46
CA MET A 1 16.17 -8.37 -19.71
C MET A 1 15.66 -7.02 -20.18
N GLN A 2 16.44 -5.93 -20.09
CA GLN A 2 16.04 -4.58 -20.51
C GLN A 2 15.47 -4.50 -21.94
N LEU A 3 16.14 -5.09 -22.94
CA LEU A 3 15.62 -5.13 -24.32
C LEU A 3 14.24 -5.78 -24.41
N TRP A 4 14.02 -6.87 -23.66
CA TRP A 4 12.72 -7.53 -23.64
C TRP A 4 11.68 -6.66 -22.95
N VAL A 5 11.98 -6.03 -21.81
CA VAL A 5 11.06 -5.11 -21.12
C VAL A 5 10.66 -3.95 -22.04
N GLN A 6 11.60 -3.40 -22.80
CA GLN A 6 11.32 -2.37 -23.80
C GLN A 6 10.42 -2.91 -24.93
N CYS A 7 10.75 -4.07 -25.50
CA CYS A 7 9.91 -4.67 -26.54
C CYS A 7 8.52 -5.03 -26.02
N ASP A 8 8.43 -5.51 -24.78
CA ASP A 8 7.20 -5.89 -24.12
C ASP A 8 6.32 -4.66 -23.81
N SER A 9 6.92 -3.55 -23.36
CA SER A 9 6.26 -2.24 -23.30
C SER A 9 5.73 -1.81 -24.68
N MET A 10 6.58 -1.89 -25.72
CA MET A 10 6.22 -1.54 -27.10
C MET A 10 5.19 -2.47 -27.75
N MET A 11 5.08 -3.73 -27.32
CA MET A 11 4.07 -4.71 -27.78
C MET A 11 2.75 -4.61 -27.00
N ARG A 12 2.77 -4.20 -25.73
CA ARG A 12 1.53 -3.97 -24.95
C ARG A 12 0.75 -2.80 -25.48
N GLY A 13 1.46 -1.69 -25.60
CA GLY A 13 2.11 -1.33 -26.84
C GLY A 13 1.30 -1.28 -28.11
N THR A 14 1.97 -0.95 -29.16
CA THR A 14 1.42 -1.06 -30.50
C THR A 14 0.90 -2.48 -30.75
N ASP A 15 -0.16 -2.69 -31.56
CA ASP A 15 -0.50 -4.01 -32.13
C ASP A 15 0.64 -4.55 -33.05
N GLN A 16 1.86 -4.04 -32.85
CA GLN A 16 3.07 -4.45 -33.51
C GLN A 16 3.48 -5.81 -33.00
N THR A 17 3.70 -6.67 -33.97
CA THR A 17 4.47 -7.87 -33.76
C THR A 17 5.91 -7.52 -33.40
N MET A 18 6.63 -8.47 -32.79
CA MET A 18 8.07 -8.39 -32.58
C MET A 18 8.83 -8.05 -33.88
N TYR A 19 8.31 -8.49 -35.03
CA TYR A 19 8.85 -8.19 -36.35
C TYR A 19 8.66 -6.71 -36.74
N THR A 20 7.50 -6.14 -36.43
CA THR A 20 7.24 -4.72 -36.68
C THR A 20 8.09 -3.83 -35.77
N ILE A 21 8.28 -4.21 -34.50
CA ILE A 21 9.21 -3.51 -33.58
C ILE A 21 10.64 -3.56 -34.11
N TYR A 22 11.11 -4.73 -34.53
CA TYR A 22 12.45 -4.87 -35.12
C TYR A 22 12.65 -3.95 -36.34
N ASN A 23 11.61 -3.75 -37.16
CA ASN A 23 11.68 -2.90 -38.35
C ASN A 23 11.54 -1.40 -38.03
N GLY A 24 10.69 -1.04 -37.06
CA GLY A 24 10.38 0.34 -36.70
C GLY A 24 11.32 0.97 -35.68
N VAL A 25 12.05 0.18 -34.88
CA VAL A 25 13.09 0.71 -34.00
C VAL A 25 14.28 1.12 -34.86
N GLU A 26 14.53 2.44 -34.93
CA GLU A 26 15.86 2.95 -35.18
C GLU A 26 16.75 2.44 -34.05
N LEU A 27 17.33 1.26 -34.23
CA LEU A 27 18.48 0.83 -33.46
C LEU A 27 19.65 1.70 -33.93
N THR A 28 19.57 3.02 -33.67
CA THR A 28 20.70 3.94 -33.82
C THR A 28 21.77 3.37 -32.92
N THR A 29 22.71 2.70 -33.55
CA THR A 29 23.86 2.17 -32.87
C THR A 29 24.63 3.39 -32.40
N LYS A 30 24.49 3.70 -31.10
CA LYS A 30 25.50 4.51 -30.42
C LYS A 30 26.83 3.81 -30.73
N ALA A 31 27.64 4.47 -31.56
CA ALA A 31 28.92 4.02 -32.09
C ALA A 31 28.89 2.81 -33.07
N GLY A 32 28.54 3.02 -34.34
CA GLY A 32 29.12 2.25 -35.46
C GLY A 32 28.80 0.74 -35.58
N PHE A 33 27.89 0.19 -34.78
CA PHE A 33 27.49 -1.22 -34.89
C PHE A 33 26.47 -1.45 -36.02
N LYS A 34 26.48 -2.63 -36.64
CA LYS A 34 25.51 -3.06 -37.65
C LYS A 34 24.21 -3.53 -36.97
N LYS A 35 23.05 -3.15 -37.51
CA LYS A 35 21.73 -3.65 -37.03
C LYS A 35 21.75 -5.19 -36.98
N PRO A 36 21.39 -5.82 -35.84
CA PRO A 36 21.37 -7.28 -35.73
C PRO A 36 20.34 -7.87 -36.68
N THR A 37 20.47 -9.15 -37.05
CA THR A 37 19.42 -9.84 -37.81
C THR A 37 18.17 -10.01 -36.95
N PHE A 38 16.98 -10.13 -37.57
CA PHE A 38 15.74 -10.39 -36.84
C PHE A 38 15.84 -11.65 -35.95
N SER A 39 16.49 -12.70 -36.44
CA SER A 39 16.76 -13.92 -35.65
C SER A 39 17.59 -13.63 -34.39
N THR A 40 18.63 -12.80 -34.51
CA THR A 40 19.46 -12.40 -33.37
C THR A 40 18.67 -11.56 -32.37
N PHE A 41 17.90 -10.59 -32.86
CA PHE A 41 17.02 -9.75 -32.06
C PHE A 41 15.97 -10.59 -31.30
N HIS A 42 15.27 -11.48 -32.00
CA HIS A 42 14.29 -12.39 -31.43
C HIS A 42 14.89 -13.31 -30.37
N ARG A 43 16.12 -13.80 -30.60
CA ARG A 43 16.85 -14.60 -29.61
C ARG A 43 17.17 -13.80 -28.35
N TRP A 44 17.58 -12.54 -28.48
CA TRP A 44 17.86 -11.67 -27.34
C TRP A 44 16.60 -11.31 -26.54
N THR A 45 15.48 -11.06 -27.22
CA THR A 45 14.21 -10.79 -26.55
C THR A 45 13.68 -12.04 -25.85
N ALA A 46 13.73 -13.21 -26.49
CA ALA A 46 13.38 -14.48 -25.86
C ALA A 46 14.25 -14.78 -24.63
N LEU A 47 15.56 -14.55 -24.71
CA LEU A 47 16.46 -14.70 -23.57
C LEU A 47 16.16 -13.68 -22.46
N GLY A 48 15.81 -12.44 -22.83
CA GLY A 48 15.39 -11.40 -21.89
C GLY A 48 14.13 -11.77 -21.11
N CYS A 49 13.16 -12.39 -21.77
CA CYS A 49 11.93 -12.91 -21.18
C CYS A 49 12.21 -13.98 -20.11
N LYS A 50 13.09 -14.94 -20.41
CA LYS A 50 13.50 -15.99 -19.48
C LYS A 50 14.10 -15.40 -18.19
N TYR A 51 14.97 -14.41 -18.31
CA TYR A 51 15.55 -13.74 -17.14
C TYR A 51 14.52 -12.91 -16.36
N ALA A 52 13.58 -12.24 -17.04
CA ALA A 52 12.50 -11.54 -16.37
C ALA A 52 11.60 -12.51 -15.57
N ALA A 53 11.32 -13.70 -16.11
CA ALA A 53 10.59 -14.74 -15.40
C ALA A 53 11.28 -15.13 -14.09
N VAL A 54 12.58 -15.41 -14.11
CA VAL A 54 13.33 -15.74 -12.88
C VAL A 54 13.34 -14.60 -11.89
N ALA A 55 13.57 -13.37 -12.36
CA ALA A 55 13.58 -12.19 -11.51
C ALA A 55 12.21 -11.96 -10.86
N SER A 56 11.13 -12.23 -11.58
CA SER A 56 9.78 -12.15 -11.02
C SER A 56 9.55 -13.22 -9.94
N GLY A 57 10.01 -14.46 -10.13
CA GLY A 57 9.89 -15.51 -9.12
C GLY A 57 10.72 -15.24 -7.86
N GLY A 58 12.01 -14.97 -8.04
CA GLY A 58 13.00 -14.94 -6.95
C GLY A 58 13.60 -13.59 -6.59
N SER A 59 13.16 -12.48 -7.20
CA SER A 59 13.81 -11.15 -7.23
C SER A 59 15.02 -11.05 -8.17
N ILE A 60 15.49 -9.82 -8.40
CA ILE A 60 16.74 -9.52 -9.12
C ILE A 60 17.93 -10.32 -8.58
N TYR A 61 17.97 -10.60 -7.28
CA TYR A 61 19.05 -11.39 -6.67
C TYR A 61 19.10 -12.85 -7.15
N ALA A 62 17.98 -13.40 -7.65
CA ALA A 62 18.01 -14.70 -8.31
C ALA A 62 18.84 -14.65 -9.61
N LEU A 63 18.87 -13.52 -10.32
CA LEU A 63 19.75 -13.33 -11.49
C LEU A 63 21.22 -13.20 -11.09
N VAL A 64 21.50 -12.60 -9.92
CA VAL A 64 22.85 -12.55 -9.35
C VAL A 64 23.36 -13.97 -9.06
N LEU A 65 22.52 -14.84 -8.51
CA LEU A 65 22.86 -16.26 -8.32
C LEU A 65 23.11 -16.98 -9.65
N VAL A 66 22.25 -16.79 -10.65
CA VAL A 66 22.43 -17.39 -11.99
C VAL A 66 23.74 -16.92 -12.63
N ALA A 67 24.09 -15.63 -12.46
CA ALA A 67 25.32 -15.06 -12.96
C ALA A 67 26.55 -15.61 -12.22
N GLY A 68 26.51 -15.63 -10.88
CA GLY A 68 27.62 -16.10 -10.04
C GLY A 68 27.90 -17.60 -10.15
N GLN A 69 26.92 -18.40 -10.55
CA GLN A 69 27.06 -19.84 -10.81
C GLN A 69 27.38 -20.16 -12.28
N GLU A 70 27.64 -19.13 -13.09
CA GLU A 70 27.93 -19.23 -14.53
C GLU A 70 26.87 -20.00 -15.33
N LYS A 71 25.63 -20.05 -14.84
CA LYS A 71 24.53 -20.82 -15.45
C LYS A 71 23.85 -20.11 -16.62
N ARG A 72 24.39 -18.97 -17.08
CA ARG A 72 23.81 -18.18 -18.19
C ARG A 72 23.61 -19.01 -19.46
N HIS A 73 24.56 -19.88 -19.81
CA HIS A 73 24.45 -20.73 -20.99
C HIS A 73 23.33 -21.78 -20.82
N ALA A 74 23.31 -22.48 -19.68
CA ALA A 74 22.26 -23.44 -19.36
C ALA A 74 20.87 -22.78 -19.37
N PHE A 75 20.75 -21.55 -18.85
CA PHE A 75 19.51 -20.78 -18.87
C PHE A 75 19.06 -20.40 -20.28
N GLY A 76 20.02 -20.13 -21.17
CA GLY A 76 19.74 -19.86 -22.58
C GLY A 76 19.11 -21.05 -23.31
N LEU A 77 19.44 -22.27 -22.90
CA LEU A 77 18.93 -23.52 -23.48
C LEU A 77 17.55 -23.94 -22.97
N ILE A 78 17.05 -23.33 -21.89
CA ILE A 78 15.72 -23.66 -21.33
C ILE A 78 14.64 -23.35 -22.37
N ASP A 79 13.89 -24.35 -22.80
CA ASP A 79 12.81 -24.23 -23.77
C ASP A 79 11.43 -24.36 -23.10
N GLY A 80 10.38 -24.17 -23.90
CA GLY A 80 8.98 -24.31 -23.47
C GLY A 80 8.63 -23.49 -22.22
N ASN A 81 7.81 -24.07 -21.34
CA ASN A 81 7.27 -23.42 -20.14
C ASN A 81 8.16 -23.57 -18.89
N THR A 82 9.36 -24.10 -19.03
CA THR A 82 10.21 -24.45 -17.88
C THR A 82 10.64 -23.24 -17.06
N HIS A 83 10.93 -22.10 -17.70
CA HIS A 83 11.27 -20.85 -17.02
C HIS A 83 10.09 -20.24 -16.26
N TRP A 84 8.87 -20.46 -16.75
CA TRP A 84 7.64 -20.09 -16.06
C TRP A 84 7.41 -20.93 -14.81
N ASN A 85 7.50 -22.25 -14.95
CA ASN A 85 7.38 -23.17 -13.81
C ASN A 85 8.44 -22.86 -12.74
N LEU A 86 9.67 -22.57 -13.15
CA LEU A 86 10.72 -22.13 -12.24
C LEU A 86 10.36 -20.83 -11.50
N ALA A 87 9.78 -19.84 -12.19
CA ALA A 87 9.33 -18.61 -11.57
C ALA A 87 8.27 -18.87 -10.47
N ASN A 88 7.28 -19.73 -10.74
CA ASN A 88 6.27 -20.09 -9.73
C ASN A 88 6.83 -20.92 -8.57
N ILE A 89 7.77 -21.83 -8.85
CA ILE A 89 8.46 -22.60 -7.79
C ILE A 89 9.28 -21.66 -6.90
N LEU A 90 9.95 -20.65 -7.47
CA LEU A 90 10.64 -19.63 -6.68
C LEU A 90 9.65 -18.81 -5.85
N ARG A 91 8.54 -18.37 -6.44
CA ARG A 91 7.58 -17.46 -5.79
C ARG A 91 6.78 -18.13 -4.67
N SER A 92 6.39 -19.38 -4.89
CA SER A 92 5.52 -20.17 -4.01
C SER A 92 6.02 -21.62 -3.93
N PRO A 93 7.20 -21.87 -3.32
CA PRO A 93 7.78 -23.19 -3.26
C PRO A 93 6.93 -24.12 -2.39
N LYS A 94 6.78 -25.38 -2.81
CA LYS A 94 6.13 -26.39 -2.00
C LYS A 94 7.17 -27.32 -1.36
N PRO A 95 7.10 -27.58 -0.03
CA PRO A 95 8.12 -28.34 0.69
C PRO A 95 8.12 -29.84 0.34
N ASP A 96 7.03 -30.35 -0.20
CA ASP A 96 6.81 -31.74 -0.60
C ASP A 96 7.45 -32.11 -1.95
N ILE A 97 7.88 -31.11 -2.75
CA ILE A 97 8.57 -31.34 -4.01
C ILE A 97 10.07 -31.03 -3.91
N PRO A 98 10.97 -31.84 -4.53
CA PRO A 98 12.41 -31.63 -4.44
C PRO A 98 12.87 -30.22 -4.85
N ALA A 99 12.28 -29.66 -5.91
CA ALA A 99 12.61 -28.32 -6.39
C ALA A 99 12.24 -27.23 -5.38
N GLY A 100 11.07 -27.35 -4.74
CA GLY A 100 10.63 -26.41 -3.71
C GLY A 100 11.48 -26.50 -2.45
N LYS A 101 11.91 -27.70 -2.07
CA LYS A 101 12.87 -27.89 -0.97
C LYS A 101 14.21 -27.19 -1.25
N VAL A 102 14.76 -27.30 -2.45
CA VAL A 102 15.99 -26.57 -2.84
C VAL A 102 15.78 -25.05 -2.78
N VAL A 103 14.60 -24.56 -3.16
CA VAL A 103 14.30 -23.13 -3.03
C VAL A 103 14.30 -22.68 -1.57
N ILE A 104 13.60 -23.43 -0.71
CA ILE A 104 13.44 -23.12 0.72
C ILE A 104 14.78 -23.21 1.46
N ASP A 105 15.50 -24.32 1.28
CA ASP A 105 16.68 -24.63 2.08
C ASP A 105 17.95 -23.93 1.60
N SER A 106 18.01 -23.53 0.32
CA SER A 106 19.25 -23.03 -0.29
C SER A 106 19.10 -21.69 -1.00
N ILE A 107 18.12 -21.55 -1.89
CA ILE A 107 18.02 -20.34 -2.74
C ILE A 107 17.56 -19.12 -1.91
N ILE A 108 16.52 -19.26 -1.09
CA ILE A 108 15.99 -18.18 -0.25
C ILE A 108 17.06 -17.67 0.74
N PRO A 109 17.75 -18.53 1.52
CA PRO A 109 18.85 -18.08 2.39
C PRO A 109 20.00 -17.40 1.65
N ALA A 110 20.36 -17.90 0.45
CA ALA A 110 21.41 -17.30 -0.36
C ALA A 110 21.01 -15.90 -0.84
N ILE A 111 19.78 -15.71 -1.30
CA ILE A 111 19.23 -14.39 -1.68
C ILE A 111 19.17 -13.46 -0.46
N ALA A 112 18.72 -13.96 0.69
CA ALA A 112 18.66 -13.21 1.93
C ALA A 112 20.03 -12.70 2.40
N THR A 113 21.10 -13.40 2.02
CA THR A 113 22.50 -13.01 2.28
C THR A 113 23.01 -12.03 1.22
N LEU A 114 22.80 -12.34 -0.07
CA LEU A 114 23.25 -11.50 -1.19
C LEU A 114 22.71 -10.09 -1.14
N ARG A 115 21.44 -9.91 -0.74
CA ARG A 115 20.83 -8.58 -0.60
C ARG A 115 21.56 -7.66 0.40
N LYS A 116 22.25 -8.24 1.39
CA LYS A 116 23.04 -7.50 2.38
C LYS A 116 24.42 -7.13 1.84
N LEU A 117 24.99 -8.02 1.04
CA LEU A 117 26.34 -7.87 0.50
C LEU A 117 26.38 -6.97 -0.74
N LEU A 118 25.29 -6.92 -1.50
CA LEU A 118 25.21 -6.23 -2.78
C LEU A 118 23.93 -5.38 -2.84
N PRO A 119 23.91 -4.16 -2.30
CA PRO A 119 22.75 -3.28 -2.38
C PRO A 119 22.56 -2.83 -3.83
N LEU A 120 21.61 -3.47 -4.53
CA LEU A 120 21.22 -3.12 -5.89
C LEU A 120 19.98 -2.22 -5.90
N THR A 121 19.92 -1.29 -6.84
CA THR A 121 18.73 -0.45 -7.09
C THR A 121 18.17 -0.72 -8.49
N MET A 122 16.86 -0.52 -8.65
CA MET A 122 16.18 -0.71 -9.92
C MET A 122 16.70 0.26 -11.00
N ALA A 123 17.12 1.47 -10.61
CA ALA A 123 17.73 2.45 -11.50
C ALA A 123 19.11 2.03 -12.03
N GLY A 124 19.82 1.14 -11.32
CA GLY A 124 21.05 0.53 -11.82
C GLY A 124 20.82 -0.53 -12.92
N ILE A 125 19.57 -0.96 -13.13
CA ILE A 125 19.22 -2.08 -14.02
C ILE A 125 18.30 -1.65 -15.16
N PHE A 126 17.40 -0.69 -14.90
CA PHE A 126 16.42 -0.19 -15.84
C PHE A 126 16.56 1.33 -15.99
N SER A 127 16.26 1.85 -17.19
CA SER A 127 16.25 3.29 -17.40
C SER A 127 15.08 3.94 -16.67
N SER A 128 15.26 5.20 -16.27
CA SER A 128 14.22 5.99 -15.59
C SER A 128 12.91 6.04 -16.37
N SER A 129 12.97 6.09 -17.71
CA SER A 129 11.79 6.02 -18.58
C SER A 129 10.98 4.74 -18.39
N VAL A 130 11.65 3.58 -18.29
CA VAL A 130 10.99 2.28 -18.09
C VAL A 130 10.40 2.19 -16.69
N LEU A 131 11.09 2.70 -15.66
CA LEU A 131 10.57 2.70 -14.29
C LEU A 131 9.33 3.59 -14.14
N MET A 132 9.35 4.79 -14.71
CA MET A 132 8.23 5.72 -14.70
C MET A 132 7.00 5.18 -15.45
N GLU A 133 7.21 4.56 -16.61
CA GLU A 133 6.13 3.92 -17.39
C GLU A 133 5.41 2.82 -16.60
N HIS A 134 6.11 2.16 -15.67
CA HIS A 134 5.58 1.10 -14.82
C HIS A 134 5.15 1.61 -13.43
N GLY A 135 5.02 2.94 -13.24
CA GLY A 135 4.50 3.54 -12.02
C GLY A 135 5.44 3.49 -10.81
N LEU A 136 6.75 3.36 -11.04
CA LEU A 136 7.77 3.25 -10.00
C LEU A 136 8.66 4.49 -9.94
N GLN A 137 9.09 4.83 -8.72
CA GLN A 137 10.06 5.90 -8.48
C GLN A 137 11.49 5.47 -8.90
N ASN A 138 12.33 6.45 -9.22
CA ASN A 138 13.67 6.25 -9.80
C ASN A 138 14.77 5.76 -8.84
N ASP A 139 14.46 5.19 -7.67
CA ASP A 139 15.50 4.71 -6.74
C ASP A 139 15.05 3.56 -5.83
N ILE A 140 14.19 2.68 -6.35
CA ILE A 140 13.68 1.56 -5.55
C ILE A 140 14.79 0.53 -5.32
N PRO A 141 15.12 0.17 -4.06
CA PRO A 141 16.04 -0.92 -3.78
C PRO A 141 15.51 -2.25 -4.34
N CYS A 142 16.34 -3.02 -5.04
CA CYS A 142 15.97 -4.36 -5.49
C CYS A 142 15.70 -5.33 -4.32
N ALA A 143 16.08 -4.95 -3.09
CA ALA A 143 15.75 -5.66 -1.86
C ALA A 143 14.32 -5.43 -1.38
N ASN A 144 13.58 -4.48 -1.96
CA ASN A 144 12.16 -4.31 -1.69
C ASN A 144 11.36 -5.28 -2.59
N PHE A 145 11.00 -6.44 -2.01
CA PHE A 145 10.33 -7.50 -2.74
C PHE A 145 8.90 -7.11 -3.16
N ASP A 146 8.21 -6.28 -2.36
CA ASP A 146 6.85 -5.85 -2.68
C ASP A 146 6.85 -4.89 -3.87
N ALA A 147 7.79 -3.94 -3.92
CA ALA A 147 7.96 -3.04 -5.06
C ALA A 147 8.49 -3.78 -6.31
N SER A 148 9.38 -4.74 -6.13
CA SER A 148 9.81 -5.64 -7.21
C SER A 148 8.62 -6.45 -7.74
N ASP A 149 7.79 -7.01 -6.87
CA ASP A 149 6.62 -7.79 -7.27
C ASP A 149 5.59 -6.94 -8.01
N GLN A 150 5.40 -5.68 -7.61
CA GLN A 150 4.61 -4.71 -8.35
C GLN A 150 5.18 -4.43 -9.74
N PHE A 151 6.51 -4.27 -9.87
CA PHE A 151 7.16 -4.11 -11.17
C PHE A 151 6.91 -5.30 -12.09
N PHE A 152 7.13 -6.51 -11.58
CA PHE A 152 7.05 -7.73 -12.37
C PHE A 152 5.60 -8.19 -12.62
N SER A 153 4.63 -7.84 -11.77
CA SER A 153 3.22 -8.20 -11.96
C SER A 153 2.56 -7.44 -13.11
N ILE A 154 3.08 -6.24 -13.43
CA ILE A 154 2.65 -5.48 -14.60
C ILE A 154 3.04 -6.24 -15.88
N MET A 155 4.04 -7.12 -15.84
CA MET A 155 4.50 -7.85 -17.01
C MET A 155 3.63 -9.10 -17.33
N LYS A 156 2.79 -9.01 -18.36
CA LYS A 156 2.17 -10.08 -19.14
C LYS A 156 3.21 -11.02 -19.73
N PHE A 157 3.25 -12.19 -19.13
CA PHE A 157 3.72 -13.39 -19.77
C PHE A 157 2.49 -14.01 -20.44
N ASN A 158 2.29 -13.79 -21.74
CA ASN A 158 1.02 -14.03 -22.48
C ASN A 158 0.17 -15.23 -22.01
N ASN A 159 0.79 -16.36 -21.64
CA ASN A 159 0.11 -17.59 -21.23
C ASN A 159 0.49 -18.07 -19.81
N PHE A 160 0.97 -17.18 -18.94
CA PHE A 160 1.44 -17.55 -17.62
C PHE A 160 1.14 -16.50 -16.56
N SER A 161 0.52 -16.94 -15.46
CA SER A 161 0.27 -16.11 -14.28
C SER A 161 1.23 -16.52 -13.18
N LEU A 162 1.90 -15.52 -12.60
CA LEU A 162 2.69 -15.71 -11.40
C LEU A 162 1.78 -15.98 -10.20
N PHE A 163 2.17 -16.92 -9.37
CA PHE A 163 1.56 -17.08 -8.05
C PHE A 163 1.91 -15.92 -7.14
N ASP A 164 1.07 -15.69 -6.12
CA ASP A 164 1.42 -14.79 -5.04
C ASP A 164 2.63 -15.32 -4.28
N ARG A 165 3.50 -14.40 -3.85
CA ARG A 165 4.69 -14.75 -3.09
C ARG A 165 4.28 -15.26 -1.71
N GLN A 166 4.75 -16.44 -1.33
CA GLN A 166 4.56 -16.95 0.03
C GLN A 166 5.42 -16.17 1.03
N LYS A 167 4.89 -15.07 1.57
CA LYS A 167 5.62 -14.16 2.46
C LYS A 167 6.19 -14.84 3.71
N THR A 168 5.52 -15.88 4.22
CA THR A 168 5.98 -16.67 5.38
C THR A 168 7.26 -17.44 5.08
N ILE A 169 7.34 -18.11 3.94
CA ILE A 169 8.54 -18.84 3.52
C ILE A 169 9.67 -17.87 3.16
N TRP A 170 9.34 -16.77 2.49
CA TRP A 170 10.30 -15.73 2.12
C TRP A 170 10.69 -14.81 3.28
N ALA A 171 10.23 -15.06 4.51
CA ALA A 171 10.38 -14.17 5.65
C ALA A 171 11.84 -13.75 5.87
N SER A 172 12.84 -14.60 5.66
CA SER A 172 14.27 -14.24 5.81
C SER A 172 14.75 -13.10 4.90
N CYS A 173 14.08 -12.93 3.75
CA CYS A 173 14.32 -11.82 2.84
C CYS A 173 13.61 -10.52 3.30
N TYR A 174 12.67 -10.61 4.24
CA TYR A 174 11.98 -9.50 4.89
C TYR A 174 12.46 -9.24 6.34
N LEU A 175 13.15 -10.21 6.96
CA LEU A 175 13.35 -10.32 8.41
C LEU A 175 14.24 -9.25 9.06
N GLU A 176 15.00 -8.44 8.31
CA GLU A 176 15.72 -7.30 8.90
C GLU A 176 14.82 -6.08 9.07
N GLU A 177 13.97 -5.76 8.08
CA GLU A 177 12.93 -4.73 8.24
C GLU A 177 11.88 -5.19 9.25
N ILE A 178 11.43 -6.44 9.19
CA ILE A 178 10.40 -6.96 10.10
C ILE A 178 10.95 -7.17 11.52
N GLY A 179 12.17 -7.69 11.68
CA GLY A 179 12.80 -7.88 12.98
C GLY A 179 13.20 -6.57 13.65
N TRP A 180 13.69 -5.59 12.88
CA TRP A 180 13.92 -4.24 13.37
C TRP A 180 12.60 -3.54 13.72
N LEU A 181 11.58 -3.58 12.87
CA LEU A 181 10.27 -2.96 13.16
C LEU A 181 9.59 -3.58 14.39
N MET A 182 9.68 -4.91 14.56
CA MET A 182 9.16 -5.57 15.76
C MET A 182 9.93 -5.14 17.02
N LYS A 183 11.26 -5.14 16.97
CA LYS A 183 12.09 -4.68 18.10
C LYS A 183 11.91 -3.18 18.39
N PHE A 184 11.80 -2.37 17.35
CA PHE A 184 11.53 -0.93 17.44
C PHE A 184 10.17 -0.69 18.08
N GLY A 185 9.11 -1.31 17.55
CA GLY A 185 7.76 -1.18 18.11
C GLY A 185 7.69 -1.59 19.58
N GLN A 186 8.35 -2.70 19.95
CA GLN A 186 8.43 -3.14 21.35
C GLN A 186 9.18 -2.13 22.22
N ARG A 187 10.34 -1.64 21.76
CA ARG A 187 11.15 -0.64 22.47
C ARG A 187 10.41 0.67 22.67
N GLU A 188 9.70 1.18 21.65
CA GLU A 188 8.91 2.40 21.78
C GLU A 188 7.72 2.21 22.73
N ARG A 189 7.08 1.03 22.75
CA ARG A 189 6.04 0.72 23.74
C ARG A 189 6.59 0.69 25.16
N GLU A 190 7.76 0.09 25.39
CA GLU A 190 8.42 0.07 26.70
C GLU A 190 8.79 1.48 27.17
N ARG A 191 9.31 2.33 26.27
CA ARG A 191 9.56 3.74 26.57
C ARG A 191 8.28 4.50 26.90
N ALA A 192 7.21 4.30 26.12
CA ALA A 192 5.91 4.92 26.38
C ALA A 192 5.26 4.42 27.69
N GLN A 193 5.48 3.17 28.08
CA GLN A 193 5.00 2.61 29.35
C GLN A 193 5.67 3.30 30.55
N ASN A 194 6.95 3.64 30.42
CA ASN A 194 7.76 4.32 31.44
C ASN A 194 7.74 5.85 31.34
N ALA A 195 6.91 6.40 30.43
CA ALA A 195 6.81 7.82 30.19
C ALA A 195 6.35 8.59 31.44
N VAL A 196 6.92 9.79 31.63
CA VAL A 196 6.53 10.69 32.71
C VAL A 196 5.11 11.19 32.44
N ALA A 197 4.22 11.02 33.42
CA ALA A 197 2.86 11.53 33.33
C ALA A 197 2.85 13.05 33.49
N VAL A 198 2.03 13.72 32.71
CA VAL A 198 1.68 15.12 32.94
C VAL A 198 0.52 15.21 33.92
N GLU A 199 0.54 16.25 34.75
CA GLU A 199 -0.42 16.43 35.85
C GLU A 199 -1.57 17.38 35.48
N SER A 200 -1.32 18.31 34.56
CA SER A 200 -2.28 19.32 34.11
C SER A 200 -1.96 19.80 32.69
N LEU A 201 -2.87 20.58 32.09
CA LEU A 201 -2.60 21.25 30.81
C LEU A 201 -1.41 22.22 30.87
N ILE A 202 -1.20 22.88 32.02
CA ILE A 202 -0.08 23.79 32.23
C ILE A 202 1.23 22.99 32.25
N ASP A 203 1.27 21.91 33.03
CA ASP A 203 2.42 21.01 33.10
C ASP A 203 2.72 20.34 31.74
N LEU A 204 1.68 19.97 30.98
CA LEU A 204 1.85 19.48 29.61
C LEU A 204 2.49 20.53 28.70
N LYS A 205 2.03 21.78 28.76
CA LYS A 205 2.57 22.87 27.95
C LYS A 205 4.04 23.13 28.28
N ASP A 206 4.37 23.23 29.56
CA ASP A 206 5.74 23.50 30.02
C ASP A 206 6.67 22.35 29.62
N LYS A 207 6.27 21.09 29.88
CA LYS A 207 7.05 19.91 29.48
C LYS A 207 7.24 19.83 27.96
N LEU A 208 6.23 20.16 27.14
CA LEU A 208 6.37 20.14 25.69
C LEU A 208 7.41 21.15 25.19
N GLN A 209 7.51 22.34 25.81
CA GLN A 209 8.51 23.35 25.44
C GLN A 209 9.94 22.87 25.69
N ASP A 210 10.17 22.18 26.79
CA ASP A 210 11.50 21.64 27.13
C ASP A 210 11.80 20.32 26.41
N HIS A 211 10.76 19.57 26.04
CA HIS A 211 10.90 18.26 25.42
C HIS A 211 11.34 18.33 23.95
N TYR A 212 11.09 19.45 23.27
CA TYR A 212 11.47 19.64 21.86
C TYR A 212 12.41 20.81 21.67
N LYS A 213 13.46 20.61 20.86
CA LYS A 213 14.35 21.65 20.37
C LYS A 213 14.51 21.53 18.86
N ASP A 214 14.28 22.63 18.14
CA ASP A 214 14.35 22.68 16.67
C ASP A 214 13.47 21.61 15.98
N GLY A 215 12.29 21.34 16.54
CA GLY A 215 11.33 20.35 16.02
C GLY A 215 11.69 18.88 16.31
N ALA A 216 12.76 18.60 17.06
CA ALA A 216 13.17 17.26 17.46
C ALA A 216 13.10 17.08 18.98
N ARG A 217 12.81 15.86 19.45
CA ARG A 217 12.88 15.54 20.88
C ARG A 217 14.30 15.76 21.41
N CYS A 218 14.44 16.48 22.52
CA CYS A 218 15.72 16.68 23.21
C CYS A 218 16.33 15.34 23.66
N ASP A 219 15.49 14.41 24.13
CA ASP A 219 15.85 13.01 24.36
C ASP A 219 14.97 12.11 23.50
N ALA A 220 15.60 11.46 22.52
CA ALA A 220 14.95 10.56 21.57
C ALA A 220 14.31 9.32 22.22
N GLU A 221 14.70 8.96 23.44
CA GLU A 221 14.13 7.83 24.17
C GLU A 221 12.95 8.23 25.07
N SER A 222 12.79 9.52 25.33
CA SER A 222 11.78 10.03 26.25
C SER A 222 10.40 10.18 25.59
N TYR A 223 9.37 9.95 26.38
CA TYR A 223 7.96 10.18 26.04
C TYR A 223 7.26 10.88 27.20
N LEU A 224 6.21 11.64 26.88
CA LEU A 224 5.26 12.18 27.84
C LEU A 224 3.97 11.36 27.77
N ARG A 225 3.46 10.95 28.94
CA ARG A 225 2.14 10.32 29.05
C ARG A 225 1.13 11.41 29.38
N ILE A 226 0.06 11.48 28.59
CA ILE A 226 -1.07 12.40 28.79
C ILE A 226 -2.26 11.61 29.34
N PRO A 227 -2.52 11.64 30.66
CA PRO A 227 -3.74 11.07 31.19
C PRO A 227 -4.99 11.73 30.60
N ILE A 228 -6.06 10.95 30.39
CA ILE A 228 -7.29 11.47 29.78
C ILE A 228 -7.97 12.55 30.63
N PHE A 229 -7.76 12.53 31.95
CA PHE A 229 -8.30 13.52 32.89
C PHE A 229 -7.51 14.83 32.89
N THR A 230 -6.39 14.93 32.16
CA THR A 230 -5.57 16.14 32.09
C THR A 230 -6.31 17.30 31.41
N PHE A 231 -7.25 17.00 30.52
CA PHE A 231 -8.06 17.99 29.80
C PHE A 231 -9.54 17.64 29.88
N GLN A 232 -10.39 18.64 29.64
CA GLN A 232 -11.83 18.47 29.57
C GLN A 232 -12.24 18.42 28.10
N ASP A 233 -13.04 17.42 27.74
CA ASP A 233 -13.70 17.23 26.44
C ASP A 233 -12.79 17.05 25.22
N ALA A 234 -11.86 17.98 24.96
CA ALA A 234 -10.95 17.88 23.84
C ALA A 234 -9.57 18.53 24.11
N LEU A 235 -8.54 17.97 23.49
CA LEU A 235 -7.17 18.49 23.45
C LEU A 235 -6.75 18.66 22.00
N ARG A 236 -6.52 19.91 21.58
CA ARG A 236 -5.90 20.26 20.30
C ARG A 236 -4.43 20.55 20.52
N MET A 237 -3.59 19.91 19.72
CA MET A 237 -2.15 20.14 19.66
C MET A 237 -1.79 20.59 18.26
N ASP A 238 -1.19 21.76 18.14
CA ASP A 238 -0.73 22.33 16.88
C ASP A 238 0.81 22.33 16.83
N ASN A 239 1.36 22.29 15.62
CA ASN A 239 2.77 22.58 15.37
C ASN A 239 3.06 24.08 15.58
N ASP A 240 4.34 24.44 15.55
CA ASP A 240 4.80 25.83 15.67
C ASP A 240 4.29 26.74 14.54
N ASP A 241 4.07 26.19 13.36
CA ASP A 241 3.45 26.86 12.21
C ASP A 241 1.91 26.99 12.31
N GLY A 242 1.32 26.45 13.37
CA GLY A 242 -0.13 26.46 13.62
C GLY A 242 -0.92 25.39 12.87
N SER A 243 -0.27 24.46 12.16
CA SER A 243 -0.93 23.30 11.57
C SER A 243 -1.30 22.27 12.65
N LEU A 244 -2.40 21.53 12.47
CA LEU A 244 -2.79 20.49 13.42
C LEU A 244 -1.75 19.36 13.47
N LEU A 245 -1.28 19.02 14.68
CA LEU A 245 -0.46 17.85 14.95
C LEU A 245 -1.32 16.67 15.41
N ALA A 246 -2.20 16.91 16.39
CA ALA A 246 -3.11 15.92 16.93
C ALA A 246 -4.35 16.56 17.55
N PHE A 247 -5.48 15.88 17.47
CA PHE A 247 -6.70 16.23 18.17
C PHE A 247 -7.24 15.01 18.90
N ILE A 248 -7.41 15.12 20.22
CA ILE A 248 -7.95 14.07 21.06
C ILE A 248 -9.28 14.56 21.60
N CYS A 249 -10.36 13.81 21.34
CA CYS A 249 -11.70 14.13 21.82
C CYS A 249 -12.22 13.02 22.73
N SER A 250 -12.60 13.40 23.95
CA SER A 250 -13.26 12.55 24.95
C SER A 250 -14.73 12.97 25.19
N ALA A 251 -15.25 13.94 24.43
CA ALA A 251 -16.59 14.52 24.60
C ALA A 251 -17.73 13.65 24.03
N MET A 252 -17.45 12.42 23.60
CA MET A 252 -18.50 11.54 23.07
C MET A 252 -19.55 11.28 24.16
N PRO A 253 -20.85 11.46 23.88
CA PRO A 253 -21.89 11.21 24.87
C PRO A 253 -21.82 9.80 25.46
N SER A 254 -21.95 9.66 26.79
CA SER A 254 -21.76 8.38 27.47
C SER A 254 -22.67 7.26 26.98
N ALA A 255 -23.90 7.59 26.54
CA ALA A 255 -24.84 6.64 25.95
C ALA A 255 -24.34 6.12 24.60
N MET A 256 -23.74 6.99 23.78
CA MET A 256 -23.14 6.63 22.50
C MET A 256 -21.86 5.82 22.68
N CYS A 257 -20.99 6.24 23.60
CA CYS A 257 -19.76 5.51 23.93
C CYS A 257 -20.07 4.08 24.41
N SER A 258 -21.09 3.93 25.27
CA SER A 258 -21.50 2.62 25.80
C SER A 258 -22.07 1.68 24.74
N SER A 259 -22.67 2.20 23.66
CA SER A 259 -23.28 1.38 22.60
C SER A 259 -22.31 0.96 21.49
N LEU A 260 -21.11 1.55 21.40
CA LEU A 260 -20.14 1.26 20.33
C LEU A 260 -19.82 -0.24 20.19
N LYS A 261 -19.61 -0.92 21.32
CA LYS A 261 -19.26 -2.35 21.34
C LYS A 261 -20.43 -3.21 20.88
N ASP A 262 -21.64 -2.91 21.34
CA ASP A 262 -22.84 -3.65 20.98
C ASP A 262 -23.22 -3.42 19.51
N ASN A 263 -23.10 -2.19 19.02
CA ASN A 263 -23.28 -1.85 17.60
C ASN A 263 -22.28 -2.61 16.73
N LEU A 264 -21.01 -2.68 17.15
CA LEU A 264 -20.00 -3.45 16.44
C LEU A 264 -20.36 -4.93 16.40
N LEU A 265 -20.70 -5.54 17.55
CA LEU A 265 -21.07 -6.95 17.62
C LEU A 265 -22.32 -7.26 16.77
N ALA A 266 -23.31 -6.37 16.76
CA ALA A 266 -24.51 -6.52 15.93
C ALA A 266 -24.20 -6.42 14.41
N CYS A 267 -23.11 -5.74 14.03
CA CYS A 267 -22.69 -5.70 12.62
C CYS A 267 -22.27 -7.09 12.11
N PHE A 268 -21.63 -7.90 12.93
CA PHE A 268 -20.99 -9.15 12.52
C PHE A 268 -21.83 -10.38 12.86
N GLU A 269 -21.82 -11.37 11.97
CA GLU A 269 -22.38 -12.70 12.25
C GLU A 269 -21.58 -13.39 13.37
N PRO A 270 -22.16 -14.36 14.12
CA PRO A 270 -21.56 -14.94 15.33
C PRO A 270 -20.11 -15.47 15.19
N HIS A 271 -19.69 -15.79 13.96
CA HIS A 271 -18.39 -16.38 13.65
C HIS A 271 -17.28 -15.35 13.35
N ALA A 272 -17.62 -14.08 13.09
CA ALA A 272 -16.68 -12.98 12.88
C ALA A 272 -16.56 -12.14 14.17
N SER A 273 -16.02 -12.75 15.22
CA SER A 273 -16.10 -12.22 16.58
C SER A 273 -14.87 -11.42 17.03
N LEU A 274 -15.15 -10.43 17.88
CA LEU A 274 -14.19 -9.75 18.73
C LEU A 274 -13.69 -10.74 19.80
N MET A 275 -12.42 -11.12 19.73
CA MET A 275 -11.82 -12.15 20.58
C MET A 275 -11.20 -11.54 21.83
N ASP A 276 -11.26 -12.28 22.94
CA ASP A 276 -10.45 -11.97 24.10
C ASP A 276 -9.00 -12.39 23.80
N THR A 277 -8.09 -11.41 23.73
CA THR A 277 -6.72 -11.61 23.28
C THR A 277 -5.73 -10.82 24.13
N ASN A 278 -4.48 -11.29 24.18
CA ASN A 278 -3.34 -10.47 24.55
C ASN A 278 -2.65 -10.04 23.26
N SER A 279 -2.58 -8.75 22.99
CA SER A 279 -1.93 -8.21 21.78
C SER A 279 -0.42 -8.46 21.69
N GLU A 280 0.22 -8.96 22.76
CA GLU A 280 1.59 -9.49 22.72
C GLU A 280 1.67 -10.83 21.96
N ASP A 281 0.56 -11.58 21.94
CA ASP A 281 0.46 -12.83 21.19
C ASP A 281 0.15 -12.53 19.71
N THR A 282 1.19 -12.57 18.90
CA THR A 282 1.09 -12.34 17.45
C THR A 282 0.50 -13.52 16.67
N SER A 283 0.14 -14.63 17.34
CA SER A 283 -0.48 -15.78 16.67
C SER A 283 -1.96 -15.55 16.34
N ILE A 284 -2.60 -14.59 17.02
CA ILE A 284 -4.01 -14.27 16.82
C ILE A 284 -4.16 -13.32 15.61
N PRO A 285 -4.93 -13.71 14.57
CA PRO A 285 -5.09 -12.89 13.39
C PRO A 285 -5.90 -11.62 13.68
N SER A 286 -5.35 -10.47 13.27
CA SER A 286 -6.09 -9.22 13.17
C SER A 286 -6.75 -9.10 11.81
N THR A 287 -7.99 -8.62 11.77
CA THR A 287 -8.73 -8.40 10.52
C THR A 287 -8.93 -6.91 10.30
N ALA A 288 -8.66 -6.43 9.08
CA ALA A 288 -8.98 -5.07 8.65
C ALA A 288 -9.97 -5.15 7.47
N LEU A 289 -11.14 -4.52 7.61
CA LEU A 289 -12.14 -4.42 6.54
C LEU A 289 -12.18 -2.99 6.02
N HIS A 290 -11.90 -2.82 4.74
CA HIS A 290 -11.81 -1.51 4.11
C HIS A 290 -13.12 -1.16 3.39
N PHE A 291 -13.91 -0.24 3.92
CA PHE A 291 -15.06 0.34 3.25
C PHE A 291 -14.73 1.76 2.79
N SER A 292 -14.05 1.88 1.65
CA SER A 292 -13.44 3.15 1.22
C SER A 292 -13.66 3.47 -0.24
N TRP A 293 -13.73 4.76 -0.55
CA TRP A 293 -13.52 5.29 -1.89
C TRP A 293 -12.03 5.48 -2.16
N TYR A 294 -11.56 5.02 -3.31
CA TYR A 294 -10.18 5.10 -3.75
C TYR A 294 -10.04 5.86 -5.05
N ASN A 295 -8.88 6.52 -5.21
CA ASN A 295 -8.45 7.11 -6.48
C ASN A 295 -7.04 6.63 -6.89
N ARG A 296 -6.34 5.89 -6.02
CA ARG A 296 -4.94 5.47 -6.19
C ARG A 296 -4.59 4.74 -7.49
N HIS A 297 -5.56 4.05 -8.07
CA HIS A 297 -5.35 3.27 -9.30
C HIS A 297 -6.23 3.77 -10.46
N CYS A 298 -6.74 5.00 -10.37
CA CYS A 298 -7.55 5.54 -11.43
C CYS A 298 -6.74 5.77 -12.72
N THR A 299 -7.39 5.50 -13.85
CA THR A 299 -6.86 5.76 -15.19
C THR A 299 -6.72 7.26 -15.36
N GLN A 300 -5.54 7.71 -15.80
CA GLN A 300 -5.29 9.12 -16.11
C GLN A 300 -5.84 9.47 -17.51
N GLY A 301 -6.54 10.59 -17.60
CA GLY A 301 -7.16 11.15 -18.81
C GLY A 301 -6.31 12.16 -19.54
N THR A 302 -5.04 12.31 -19.17
CA THR A 302 -4.09 13.16 -19.87
C THR A 302 -4.08 12.81 -21.36
N GLU A 303 -4.33 13.80 -22.21
CA GLU A 303 -4.43 13.66 -23.68
C GLU A 303 -5.63 12.83 -24.19
N ALA A 304 -6.60 12.51 -23.34
CA ALA A 304 -7.80 11.80 -23.77
C ALA A 304 -8.64 12.67 -24.73
N PRO A 305 -9.19 12.08 -25.82
CA PRO A 305 -10.08 12.80 -26.72
C PRO A 305 -11.29 13.38 -25.96
N THR A 306 -11.68 14.61 -26.28
CA THR A 306 -12.71 15.33 -25.52
C THR A 306 -14.13 14.82 -25.79
N GLY A 307 -14.41 14.33 -27.01
CA GLY A 307 -15.76 13.94 -27.44
C GLY A 307 -15.99 12.43 -27.53
N VAL A 308 -15.08 11.60 -27.03
CA VAL A 308 -15.20 10.14 -27.10
C VAL A 308 -15.49 9.58 -25.71
N PRO A 309 -16.55 8.77 -25.53
CA PRO A 309 -16.83 8.09 -24.27
C PRO A 309 -15.65 7.23 -23.81
N PRO A 310 -15.24 7.27 -22.53
CA PRO A 310 -14.12 6.46 -22.05
C PRO A 310 -14.31 4.94 -22.23
N CYS A 311 -15.55 4.45 -22.27
CA CYS A 311 -15.84 3.05 -22.61
C CYS A 311 -15.57 2.69 -24.08
N MET A 312 -15.54 3.68 -24.97
CA MET A 312 -15.19 3.54 -26.39
C MET A 312 -13.72 3.86 -26.67
N MET A 313 -13.04 4.49 -25.71
CA MET A 313 -11.61 4.68 -25.80
C MET A 313 -10.91 3.35 -25.62
N GLN A 314 -9.75 3.27 -26.24
CA GLN A 314 -8.73 2.30 -25.88
C GLN A 314 -7.46 3.10 -25.77
N ARG A 315 -6.69 2.87 -24.72
CA ARG A 315 -5.32 3.36 -24.73
C ARG A 315 -4.69 2.70 -25.95
N SER A 316 -4.26 3.52 -26.93
CA SER A 316 -3.30 3.04 -27.93
C SER A 316 -2.26 2.36 -27.10
N HIS A 317 -2.11 1.05 -27.25
CA HIS A 317 -1.17 0.30 -26.46
C HIS A 317 -1.64 -0.31 -25.14
N ALA A 318 -2.93 -0.64 -25.05
CA ALA A 318 -3.45 -1.55 -24.04
C ALA A 318 -4.55 -2.47 -24.60
N SER A 319 -4.44 -3.78 -24.32
CA SER A 319 -5.45 -4.77 -24.74
C SER A 319 -6.74 -4.74 -23.89
N LYS A 320 -6.72 -4.10 -22.72
CA LYS A 320 -7.82 -3.98 -21.77
C LYS A 320 -7.64 -2.71 -20.95
N MET A 321 -8.70 -1.94 -20.77
CA MET A 321 -8.77 -0.87 -19.77
C MET A 321 -9.61 -1.35 -18.58
N ASN A 322 -9.28 -0.90 -17.38
CA ASN A 322 -10.16 -1.11 -16.24
C ASN A 322 -11.23 -0.02 -16.24
N TYR A 323 -12.36 -0.31 -16.88
CA TYR A 323 -13.48 0.63 -17.02
C TYR A 323 -14.07 1.07 -15.67
N HIS A 324 -13.87 0.31 -14.60
CA HIS A 324 -14.31 0.67 -13.25
C HIS A 324 -13.38 1.66 -12.53
N GLN A 325 -12.22 1.97 -13.10
CA GLN A 325 -11.22 2.85 -12.49
C GLN A 325 -11.01 4.15 -13.29
N PHE A 326 -11.97 4.59 -14.12
CA PHE A 326 -11.88 5.90 -14.77
C PHE A 326 -12.20 7.06 -13.82
N ILE A 327 -13.00 6.75 -12.79
CA ILE A 327 -13.46 7.65 -11.75
C ILE A 327 -13.14 7.02 -10.39
N PRO A 328 -13.17 7.79 -9.29
CA PRO A 328 -13.06 7.23 -7.95
C PRO A 328 -14.04 6.08 -7.76
N TYR A 329 -13.56 5.01 -7.14
CA TYR A 329 -14.26 3.73 -7.07
C TYR A 329 -14.28 3.20 -5.64
N THR A 330 -15.27 2.36 -5.34
CA THR A 330 -15.43 1.74 -4.03
C THR A 330 -14.49 0.54 -3.86
N SER A 331 -14.09 0.28 -2.62
CA SER A 331 -13.30 -0.89 -2.25
C SER A 331 -14.00 -2.19 -2.64
N LYS A 332 -13.19 -3.24 -2.83
CA LYS A 332 -13.72 -4.57 -3.13
C LYS A 332 -14.60 -5.09 -1.99
N GLU A 333 -14.25 -4.81 -0.74
CA GLU A 333 -15.02 -5.22 0.43
C GLU A 333 -16.41 -4.57 0.49
N MET A 334 -16.58 -3.34 -0.01
CA MET A 334 -17.93 -2.75 -0.16
C MET A 334 -18.80 -3.53 -1.14
N GLN A 335 -18.18 -4.08 -2.20
CA GLN A 335 -18.87 -4.84 -3.25
C GLN A 335 -19.13 -6.29 -2.80
N ASP A 336 -18.17 -6.90 -2.11
CA ASP A 336 -18.25 -8.28 -1.63
C ASP A 336 -19.13 -8.40 -0.36
N HIS A 337 -19.24 -7.33 0.43
CA HIS A 337 -20.00 -7.31 1.69
C HIS A 337 -21.02 -6.15 1.79
N PRO A 338 -21.94 -5.99 0.83
CA PRO A 338 -22.87 -4.86 0.79
C PRO A 338 -23.84 -4.84 1.98
N VAL A 339 -24.26 -6.02 2.46
CA VAL A 339 -25.15 -6.16 3.63
C VAL A 339 -24.45 -5.71 4.91
N LEU A 340 -23.19 -6.14 5.12
CA LEU A 340 -22.39 -5.73 6.26
C LEU A 340 -22.16 -4.21 6.23
N TYR A 341 -21.77 -3.67 5.08
CA TYR A 341 -21.58 -2.23 4.93
C TYR A 341 -22.86 -1.44 5.21
N ALA A 342 -24.01 -1.88 4.70
CA ALA A 342 -25.30 -1.26 5.00
C ALA A 342 -25.63 -1.27 6.49
N ARG A 343 -25.42 -2.40 7.17
CA ARG A 343 -25.65 -2.56 8.60
C ARG A 343 -24.72 -1.67 9.44
N VAL A 344 -23.45 -1.56 9.07
CA VAL A 344 -22.49 -0.65 9.70
C VAL A 344 -22.97 0.80 9.60
N LYS A 345 -23.38 1.24 8.39
CA LYS A 345 -23.89 2.61 8.20
C LYS A 345 -25.10 2.91 9.07
N GLU A 346 -26.02 1.96 9.20
CA GLU A 346 -27.23 2.11 9.98
C GLU A 346 -26.92 2.18 11.49
N LEU A 347 -26.19 1.20 12.01
CA LEU A 347 -25.91 1.10 13.45
C LEU A 347 -24.96 2.20 13.95
N PHE A 348 -24.05 2.69 13.10
CA PHE A 348 -23.12 3.77 13.45
C PHE A 348 -23.55 5.16 12.94
N ALA A 349 -24.77 5.31 12.40
CA ALA A 349 -25.22 6.59 11.81
C ALA A 349 -25.07 7.77 12.78
N GLN A 350 -25.55 7.64 14.01
CA GLN A 350 -25.43 8.70 15.04
C GLN A 350 -23.98 8.97 15.45
N VAL A 351 -23.12 7.94 15.41
CA VAL A 351 -21.69 8.10 15.70
C VAL A 351 -21.02 8.90 14.59
N PHE A 352 -21.34 8.61 13.31
CA PHE A 352 -20.79 9.34 12.17
C PHE A 352 -21.30 10.78 12.10
N GLU A 353 -22.57 11.02 12.43
CA GLU A 353 -23.12 12.37 12.56
C GLU A 353 -22.45 13.16 13.68
N TRP A 354 -22.24 12.55 14.85
CA TRP A 354 -21.51 13.19 15.94
C TRP A 354 -20.05 13.50 15.58
N ILE A 355 -19.36 12.57 14.89
CA ILE A 355 -18.00 12.81 14.39
C ILE A 355 -18.00 13.99 13.41
N HIS A 356 -18.95 14.04 12.49
CA HIS A 356 -19.12 15.12 11.53
C HIS A 356 -19.25 16.48 12.23
N ASP A 357 -20.19 16.61 13.16
CA ASP A 357 -20.45 17.85 13.90
C ASP A 357 -19.24 18.26 14.75
N THR A 358 -18.60 17.30 15.41
CA THR A 358 -17.42 17.52 16.25
C THR A 358 -16.25 18.05 15.42
N LEU A 359 -15.99 17.46 14.25
CA LEU A 359 -14.93 17.93 13.36
C LEU A 359 -15.24 19.31 12.77
N ALA A 360 -16.48 19.54 12.34
CA ALA A 360 -16.89 20.84 11.80
C ALA A 360 -16.75 21.97 12.84
N SER A 361 -17.07 21.68 14.10
CA SER A 361 -17.00 22.63 15.20
C SER A 361 -15.58 22.85 15.72
N CYS A 362 -14.86 21.76 16.02
CA CYS A 362 -13.56 21.83 16.69
C CYS A 362 -12.37 21.99 15.73
N LEU A 363 -12.50 21.51 14.49
CA LEU A 363 -11.44 21.47 13.48
C LEU A 363 -11.94 22.01 12.12
N PRO A 364 -12.51 23.22 12.04
CA PRO A 364 -13.19 23.71 10.83
C PRO A 364 -12.28 23.78 9.60
N LYS A 365 -10.98 24.07 9.79
CA LYS A 365 -10.00 24.15 8.69
C LYS A 365 -9.70 22.76 8.13
N GLU A 366 -9.43 21.81 9.02
CA GLU A 366 -9.11 20.42 8.64
C GLU A 366 -10.34 19.71 8.06
N TYR A 367 -11.52 19.99 8.62
CA TYR A 367 -12.80 19.56 8.08
C TYR A 367 -12.99 20.04 6.64
N GLU A 368 -12.73 21.33 6.36
CA GLU A 368 -12.86 21.88 5.01
C GLU A 368 -11.89 21.22 4.01
N ILE A 369 -10.66 20.91 4.44
CA ILE A 369 -9.68 20.17 3.61
C ILE A 369 -10.22 18.81 3.19
N LEU A 370 -10.80 18.06 4.12
CA LEU A 370 -11.38 16.74 3.84
C LEU A 370 -12.64 16.85 2.98
N ARG A 371 -13.51 17.81 3.32
CA ARG A 371 -14.77 18.07 2.62
C ARG A 371 -14.56 18.31 1.13
N MET A 372 -13.56 19.10 0.75
CA MET A 372 -13.27 19.44 -0.64
C MET A 372 -13.08 18.20 -1.53
N GLU A 373 -12.53 17.10 -0.98
CA GLU A 373 -12.39 15.84 -1.71
C GLU A 373 -13.68 15.01 -1.69
N ALA A 374 -14.41 15.04 -0.57
CA ALA A 374 -15.64 14.29 -0.42
C ALA A 374 -16.78 14.83 -1.30
N ASP A 375 -16.86 16.13 -1.51
CA ASP A 375 -17.92 16.79 -2.29
C ASP A 375 -17.79 16.58 -3.80
N VAL A 376 -16.63 16.14 -4.27
CA VAL A 376 -16.38 15.87 -5.70
C VAL A 376 -16.52 14.39 -6.06
N LEU A 377 -17.05 13.55 -5.17
CA LEU A 377 -17.33 12.15 -5.49
C LEU A 377 -18.22 12.03 -6.73
N PRO A 378 -17.91 11.09 -7.65
CA PRO A 378 -18.65 10.95 -8.90
C PRO A 378 -20.10 10.50 -8.67
N GLY A 379 -20.98 10.82 -9.61
CA GLY A 379 -22.36 10.33 -9.63
C GLY A 379 -23.24 10.81 -8.47
N ASN A 380 -22.95 11.99 -7.91
CA ASN A 380 -23.65 12.56 -6.75
C ASN A 380 -23.67 11.61 -5.53
N ASN A 381 -22.64 10.77 -5.41
CA ASN A 381 -22.46 9.90 -4.25
C ASN A 381 -22.05 10.70 -3.02
N ARG A 382 -22.34 10.13 -1.85
CA ARG A 382 -21.89 10.66 -0.55
C ARG A 382 -21.23 9.57 0.25
N SER A 383 -20.14 9.93 0.93
CA SER A 383 -19.49 9.04 1.89
C SER A 383 -20.39 8.84 3.12
N ALA A 384 -20.40 7.63 3.67
CA ALA A 384 -21.10 7.35 4.91
C ALA A 384 -20.40 7.94 6.14
N VAL A 385 -19.11 8.27 6.02
CA VAL A 385 -18.26 8.79 7.09
C VAL A 385 -17.77 10.20 6.80
N TYR A 386 -18.60 10.98 6.10
CA TYR A 386 -18.29 12.34 5.68
C TYR A 386 -17.84 13.23 6.88
N PRO A 387 -16.75 14.02 6.77
CA PRO A 387 -16.07 14.43 5.54
C PRO A 387 -14.97 13.46 5.05
N PHE A 388 -14.79 12.30 5.69
CA PHE A 388 -13.84 11.29 5.21
C PHE A 388 -14.44 10.46 4.07
N LEU A 389 -13.57 9.80 3.30
CA LEU A 389 -13.94 8.97 2.17
C LEU A 389 -13.79 7.46 2.42
N GLY A 390 -13.15 7.08 3.51
CA GLY A 390 -12.86 5.71 3.86
C GLY A 390 -13.13 5.40 5.32
N LEU A 391 -13.76 4.26 5.55
CA LEU A 391 -13.94 3.61 6.84
C LEU A 391 -13.15 2.31 6.84
N VAL A 392 -12.31 2.09 7.84
CA VAL A 392 -11.64 0.82 8.08
C VAL A 392 -12.08 0.29 9.43
N ILE A 393 -12.56 -0.95 9.48
CA ILE A 393 -12.91 -1.64 10.72
C ILE A 393 -11.81 -2.63 11.03
N ASN A 394 -11.07 -2.39 12.11
CA ASN A 394 -10.05 -3.31 12.60
C ASN A 394 -10.62 -4.13 13.76
N LEU A 395 -10.62 -5.46 13.62
CA LEU A 395 -10.98 -6.42 14.67
C LEU A 395 -9.71 -7.06 15.23
N ASN A 396 -9.65 -7.21 16.56
CA ASN A 396 -8.51 -7.81 17.28
C ASN A 396 -7.20 -7.11 16.89
N VAL A 397 -7.23 -5.78 16.88
CA VAL A 397 -6.22 -4.95 16.22
C VAL A 397 -4.82 -5.10 16.86
N THR A 398 -3.90 -5.72 16.13
CA THR A 398 -2.49 -5.86 16.53
C THR A 398 -1.58 -5.22 15.47
N THR A 399 -1.55 -3.89 15.45
CA THR A 399 -0.72 -3.16 14.46
C THR A 399 0.71 -2.99 14.95
N ARG A 400 1.65 -3.12 14.01
CA ARG A 400 3.04 -2.67 14.21
C ARG A 400 3.08 -1.14 14.11
N ALA A 401 4.13 -0.54 14.67
CA ALA A 401 4.39 0.88 14.45
C ALA A 401 4.54 1.14 12.94
N HIS A 402 3.69 2.00 12.40
CA HIS A 402 3.70 2.39 10.99
C HIS A 402 3.12 3.79 10.82
N ARG A 403 3.34 4.37 9.63
CA ARG A 403 2.67 5.58 9.16
C ARG A 403 1.95 5.22 7.88
N ASP A 404 0.67 5.58 7.77
CA ASP A 404 -0.08 5.33 6.54
C ASP A 404 0.23 6.44 5.53
N ALA A 405 1.19 6.18 4.64
CA ALA A 405 1.71 7.18 3.70
C ALA A 405 0.72 7.58 2.60
N LYS A 406 -0.43 6.91 2.57
CA LYS A 406 -1.48 7.08 1.57
C LYS A 406 -2.71 7.81 2.09
N ASP A 407 -2.77 8.12 3.37
CA ASP A 407 -3.81 8.98 3.91
C ASP A 407 -3.52 10.44 3.55
N LYS A 408 -4.59 11.19 3.27
CA LYS A 408 -4.57 12.63 3.03
C LYS A 408 -4.62 13.35 4.37
N ASP A 409 -3.50 13.96 4.75
CA ASP A 409 -3.34 14.90 5.87
C ASP A 409 -3.68 14.32 7.26
N PHE A 410 -4.94 13.94 7.49
CA PHE A 410 -5.48 13.50 8.77
C PHE A 410 -6.23 12.16 8.63
N CYS A 411 -6.11 11.32 9.67
CA CYS A 411 -7.00 10.20 9.92
C CYS A 411 -7.61 10.34 11.32
N LEU A 412 -8.81 9.78 11.50
CA LEU A 412 -9.43 9.65 12.81
C LEU A 412 -9.38 8.19 13.23
N VAL A 413 -9.01 7.94 14.50
CA VAL A 413 -9.04 6.60 15.09
C VAL A 413 -9.99 6.61 16.29
N LEU A 414 -11.06 5.84 16.19
CA LEU A 414 -12.01 5.58 17.28
C LEU A 414 -11.75 4.18 17.85
N PRO A 415 -11.08 4.05 19.01
CA PRO A 415 -10.93 2.76 19.67
C PRO A 415 -12.27 2.27 20.23
N ILE A 416 -12.54 0.97 20.09
CA ILE A 416 -13.73 0.31 20.65
C ILE A 416 -13.27 -0.87 21.49
N GLY A 417 -13.69 -0.92 22.75
CA GLY A 417 -13.40 -2.02 23.65
C GLY A 417 -12.86 -1.57 25.00
N ASP A 418 -12.46 -2.55 25.81
CA ASP A 418 -12.10 -2.35 27.20
C ASP A 418 -10.61 -2.00 27.30
N THR A 419 -10.22 -0.80 26.83
CA THR A 419 -8.82 -0.35 26.77
C THR A 419 -8.52 0.75 27.77
N THR A 420 -7.41 0.63 28.51
CA THR A 420 -6.93 1.66 29.45
C THR A 420 -5.97 2.67 28.80
N HIS A 421 -5.61 2.46 27.54
CA HIS A 421 -4.59 3.19 26.81
C HIS A 421 -4.81 3.08 25.31
N PHE A 422 -4.20 3.99 24.54
CA PHE A 422 -4.31 3.99 23.08
C PHE A 422 -3.19 3.20 22.38
N ASN A 423 -1.94 3.34 22.82
CA ASN A 423 -0.73 2.98 22.06
C ASN A 423 0.08 1.78 22.60
N LEU A 424 -0.35 1.16 23.70
CA LEU A 424 0.35 0.02 24.33
C LEU A 424 -0.32 -1.32 24.00
N HIS A 425 0.26 -2.40 24.51
CA HIS A 425 -0.35 -3.73 24.46
C HIS A 425 -1.59 -3.79 25.36
N TYR A 426 -2.68 -4.30 24.81
CA TYR A 426 -3.92 -4.54 25.53
C TYR A 426 -4.15 -6.04 25.79
N LYS A 427 -4.92 -6.32 26.84
CA LYS A 427 -5.56 -7.60 27.11
C LYS A 427 -7.07 -7.39 27.10
N GLY A 428 -7.82 -8.27 26.45
CA GLY A 428 -9.26 -8.14 26.31
C GLY A 428 -9.71 -8.09 24.86
N ARG A 429 -10.89 -7.52 24.65
CA ARG A 429 -11.53 -7.36 23.35
C ARG A 429 -11.33 -5.94 22.84
N ARG A 430 -10.71 -5.79 21.66
CA ARG A 430 -10.43 -4.48 21.06
C ARG A 430 -10.68 -4.47 19.56
N ALA A 431 -11.33 -3.41 19.12
CA ALA A 431 -11.48 -3.02 17.73
C ALA A 431 -11.15 -1.53 17.58
N SER A 432 -11.14 -1.06 16.34
CA SER A 432 -11.17 0.37 16.04
C SER A 432 -11.93 0.63 14.75
N LEU A 433 -12.54 1.81 14.68
CA LEU A 433 -12.90 2.43 13.41
C LEU A 433 -11.81 3.42 13.06
N VAL A 434 -11.28 3.35 11.85
CA VAL A 434 -10.34 4.32 11.31
C VAL A 434 -11.02 5.01 10.14
N LEU A 435 -11.15 6.33 10.20
CA LEU A 435 -11.70 7.14 9.13
C LEU A 435 -10.54 7.86 8.43
N GLN A 436 -10.44 7.71 7.12
CA GLN A 436 -9.35 8.26 6.32
C GLN A 436 -9.82 8.72 4.94
N THR A 437 -9.01 9.51 4.26
CA THR A 437 -9.22 9.87 2.85
C THR A 437 -7.97 9.55 2.05
N ASP A 438 -8.11 8.85 0.93
CA ASP A 438 -6.98 8.53 0.05
C ASP A 438 -6.36 9.81 -0.50
N ARG A 439 -5.06 10.02 -0.28
CA ARG A 439 -4.32 11.22 -0.74
C ARG A 439 -4.41 11.43 -2.24
N GLU A 440 -4.61 10.36 -3.00
CA GLU A 440 -4.69 10.44 -4.45
C GLU A 440 -6.01 11.08 -4.91
N MET A 441 -7.03 11.21 -4.05
CA MET A 441 -8.29 11.91 -4.36
C MET A 441 -8.09 13.35 -4.84
N ARG A 442 -7.01 14.00 -4.41
CA ARG A 442 -6.65 15.36 -4.84
C ARG A 442 -6.61 15.50 -6.37
N HIS A 443 -6.15 14.46 -7.07
CA HIS A 443 -6.05 14.48 -8.54
C HIS A 443 -7.44 14.45 -9.18
N TRP A 444 -8.39 13.73 -8.56
CA TRP A 444 -9.77 13.79 -9.00
C TRP A 444 -10.38 15.18 -8.77
N ARG A 445 -10.13 15.81 -7.61
CA ARG A 445 -10.61 17.17 -7.33
C ARG A 445 -10.04 18.21 -8.28
N GLU A 446 -8.73 18.18 -8.53
CA GLU A 446 -8.00 19.20 -9.27
C GLU A 446 -8.36 19.24 -10.75
N ASP A 447 -8.32 18.09 -11.44
CA ASP A 447 -8.53 18.02 -12.88
C ASP A 447 -9.26 16.75 -13.34
N ARG A 448 -9.94 16.08 -12.40
CA ARG A 448 -10.62 14.79 -12.62
C ARG A 448 -9.65 13.73 -13.14
N ASN A 449 -8.44 13.65 -12.59
CA ASN A 449 -7.34 12.80 -13.08
C ASN A 449 -7.03 13.07 -14.57
N GLY A 450 -7.03 14.34 -14.97
CA GLY A 450 -6.86 14.78 -16.36
C GLY A 450 -8.10 14.61 -17.26
N TRP A 451 -9.22 14.10 -16.75
CA TRP A 451 -10.43 13.89 -17.55
C TRP A 451 -11.36 15.10 -17.66
N MET A 452 -11.05 16.24 -17.02
CA MET A 452 -11.95 17.39 -16.96
C MET A 452 -12.44 17.87 -18.34
N ALA A 453 -11.59 17.80 -19.37
CA ALA A 453 -11.92 18.21 -20.74
C ALA A 453 -12.76 17.18 -21.51
N ASN A 454 -12.91 15.96 -21.01
CA ASN A 454 -13.73 14.93 -21.64
C ASN A 454 -15.21 15.19 -21.33
N GLN A 455 -15.98 15.51 -22.36
CA GLN A 455 -17.39 15.91 -22.28
C GLN A 455 -18.33 14.74 -21.97
N THR A 456 -17.81 13.52 -22.00
CA THR A 456 -18.60 12.28 -21.94
C THR A 456 -18.40 11.48 -20.65
N LEU A 457 -17.52 11.93 -19.74
CA LEU A 457 -17.25 11.27 -18.45
C LEU A 457 -18.12 11.82 -17.29
N HIS A 458 -18.73 12.98 -17.45
CA HIS A 458 -19.45 13.69 -16.37
C HIS A 458 -20.78 13.06 -16.00
#